data_AF-D5P8M5-F1
#
_entry.id   AF-D5P8M5-F1
#
_cell.length_a   1.000
_cell.length_b   1.000
_cell.length_c   1.000
_cell.angle_alpha   90.00
_cell.angle_beta   90.00
_cell.angle_gamma   90.00
#
_symmetry.space_group_name_H-M   'P 1'
#
loop_
_entity.id
_entity.type
_entity.pdbx_description
1 polymer ?
#
loop_
_entity_poly.entity_id
_entity_poly.type
_entity_poly.pdbx_seq_one_letter_code
_entity_poly.pdbx_strand_id
1 'polypeptide(L)'
;MGWISKALRVGRIAEPAPPAPEPVTEPPAAVRGSLQIRHVDAGSCNGCEVEIAGAFGPVYDAERFGARLVASPRHADALLVTGVVTHNMAGPLRTTIEATPRPRRVIACGDCAIDRGVFGDAYGVAGAVGEVVPVDVEIPGCPPTPAQIVAALRSVTGK
;
A
#
# COMPACT_ATOMS: atom_id res chain seq x y z
N MET A 1 -27.78 -16.60 32.13
CA MET A 1 -26.58 -16.87 31.29
C MET A 1 -25.78 -15.59 31.18
N GLY A 2 -24.56 -15.57 31.72
CA GLY A 2 -23.70 -14.37 31.68
C GLY A 2 -23.10 -14.12 30.30
N TRP A 3 -22.70 -12.88 30.05
CA TRP A 3 -22.12 -12.44 28.77
C TRP A 3 -20.88 -13.26 28.36
N ILE A 4 -20.10 -13.78 29.32
CA ILE A 4 -18.94 -14.66 29.07
C ILE A 4 -19.36 -15.97 28.40
N SER A 5 -20.43 -16.64 28.85
CA SER A 5 -20.89 -17.89 28.23
C SER A 5 -21.54 -17.67 26.86
N LYS A 6 -22.03 -16.46 26.60
CA LYS A 6 -22.48 -16.05 25.27
C LYS A 6 -21.28 -15.81 24.35
N ALA A 7 -20.24 -15.11 24.82
CA ALA A 7 -19.02 -14.85 24.04
C ALA A 7 -18.29 -16.15 23.65
N LEU A 8 -18.09 -17.08 24.59
CA LEU A 8 -17.44 -18.36 24.33
C LEU A 8 -18.23 -19.24 23.35
N ARG A 9 -19.56 -19.21 23.43
CA ARG A 9 -20.45 -19.99 22.54
C ARG A 9 -20.55 -19.41 21.14
N VAL A 10 -20.59 -18.08 21.04
CA VAL A 10 -20.68 -17.38 19.75
C VAL A 10 -19.34 -17.43 19.03
N GLY A 11 -18.22 -17.39 19.75
CA GLY A 11 -16.89 -17.45 19.17
C GLY A 11 -16.57 -16.26 18.27
N ARG A 12 -15.67 -16.45 17.28
CA ARG A 12 -15.41 -15.46 16.23
C ARG A 12 -16.43 -15.63 15.11
N ILE A 13 -17.25 -14.61 14.86
CA ILE A 13 -18.18 -14.54 13.70
C ILE A 13 -17.49 -13.87 12.50
N ALA A 14 -16.21 -14.16 12.29
CA ALA A 14 -15.45 -13.66 11.16
C ALA A 14 -14.94 -14.86 10.36
N GLU A 15 -14.93 -14.75 9.04
CA GLU A 15 -14.31 -15.76 8.19
C GLU A 15 -12.84 -15.93 8.58
N PRO A 16 -12.33 -17.18 8.60
CA PRO A 16 -10.92 -17.40 8.88
C PRO A 16 -10.06 -16.65 7.86
N ALA A 17 -8.98 -16.03 8.33
CA ALA A 17 -8.03 -15.39 7.44
C ALA A 17 -7.44 -16.43 6.47
N PRO A 18 -7.32 -16.11 5.17
CA PRO A 18 -6.58 -16.96 4.26
C PRO A 18 -5.12 -17.08 4.74
N PRO A 19 -4.40 -18.15 4.35
CA PRO A 19 -3.00 -18.33 4.74
C PRO A 19 -2.17 -17.07 4.43
N ALA A 20 -1.16 -16.82 5.27
CA ALA A 20 -0.20 -15.73 5.04
C ALA A 20 0.44 -15.89 3.66
N PRO A 21 0.48 -14.84 2.82
CA PRO A 21 1.14 -14.93 1.54
C PRO A 21 2.64 -15.15 1.74
N GLU A 22 3.29 -15.77 0.76
CA GLU A 22 4.75 -15.79 0.75
C GLU A 22 5.27 -14.34 0.71
N PRO A 23 6.28 -14.00 1.53
CA PRO A 23 6.84 -12.67 1.53
C PRO A 23 7.46 -12.37 0.16
N VAL A 24 6.89 -11.38 -0.55
CA VAL A 24 7.37 -10.92 -1.86
C VAL A 24 8.74 -10.24 -1.74
N THR A 25 9.05 -9.73 -0.55
CA THR A 25 10.33 -9.10 -0.20
C THR A 25 10.75 -9.50 1.20
N GLU A 26 12.05 -9.43 1.51
CA GLU A 26 12.49 -9.53 2.89
C GLU A 26 11.78 -8.44 3.71
N PRO A 27 11.02 -8.82 4.76
CA PRO A 27 10.28 -7.85 5.53
C PRO A 27 11.25 -6.80 6.06
N PRO A 28 10.91 -5.50 5.98
CA PRO A 28 11.66 -4.47 6.69
C PRO A 28 12.03 -4.94 8.07
N ALA A 29 13.32 -4.90 8.38
CA ALA A 29 13.80 -4.99 9.74
C ALA A 29 13.17 -3.84 10.55
N ALA A 30 11.92 -4.04 11.03
CA ALA A 30 11.21 -3.38 12.13
C ALA A 30 9.68 -3.40 12.00
N VAL A 31 9.10 -3.48 10.79
CA VAL A 31 7.65 -3.30 10.61
C VAL A 31 6.99 -4.66 10.40
N ARG A 32 6.53 -5.28 11.49
CA ARG A 32 5.78 -6.54 11.47
C ARG A 32 4.46 -6.37 12.22
N GLY A 33 3.37 -6.81 11.60
CA GLY A 33 2.04 -6.89 12.19
C GLY A 33 1.27 -5.57 12.36
N SER A 34 1.92 -4.41 12.19
CA SER A 34 1.28 -3.09 12.10
C SER A 34 2.05 -2.22 11.11
N LEU A 35 1.36 -1.74 10.07
CA LEU A 35 1.92 -0.98 8.96
C LEU A 35 1.06 0.27 8.75
N GLN A 36 1.56 1.43 9.16
CA GLN A 36 0.90 2.71 8.88
C GLN A 36 1.32 3.22 7.50
N ILE A 37 0.36 3.44 6.61
CA ILE A 37 0.59 3.74 5.20
C ILE A 37 0.11 5.14 4.88
N ARG A 38 0.96 5.96 4.28
CA ARG A 38 0.51 7.19 3.61
C ARG A 38 0.48 6.95 2.11
N HIS A 39 -0.72 7.02 1.53
CA HIS A 39 -0.88 7.03 0.06
C HIS A 39 -0.35 8.35 -0.53
N VAL A 40 0.33 8.29 -1.66
CA VAL A 40 0.81 9.46 -2.41
C VAL A 40 0.46 9.27 -3.87
N ASP A 41 -0.45 10.10 -4.37
CA ASP A 41 -0.70 10.22 -5.81
C ASP A 41 0.38 11.11 -6.43
N ALA A 42 1.19 10.56 -7.34
CA ALA A 42 2.26 11.28 -8.04
C ALA A 42 1.88 11.75 -9.45
N GLY A 43 0.66 11.46 -9.92
CA GLY A 43 0.22 11.66 -11.30
C GLY A 43 -0.70 10.55 -11.82
N SER A 44 -1.54 10.00 -10.96
CA SER A 44 -2.48 8.93 -11.25
C SER A 44 -3.72 9.43 -12.00
N CYS A 45 -4.43 8.51 -12.65
CA CYS A 45 -5.73 8.75 -13.27
C CYS A 45 -6.92 8.42 -12.36
N ASN A 46 -6.69 8.27 -11.04
CA ASN A 46 -7.63 7.80 -10.02
C ASN A 46 -8.03 6.31 -10.10
N GLY A 47 -7.53 5.55 -11.07
CA GLY A 47 -7.86 4.12 -11.21
C GLY A 47 -7.34 3.27 -10.05
N CYS A 48 -6.06 3.45 -9.68
CA CYS A 48 -5.46 2.71 -8.56
C CYS A 48 -6.09 3.12 -7.22
N GLU A 49 -6.45 4.38 -7.07
CA GLU A 49 -7.06 4.95 -5.86
C GLU A 49 -8.42 4.32 -5.55
N VAL A 50 -9.22 4.03 -6.58
CA VAL A 50 -10.50 3.31 -6.42
C VAL A 50 -10.27 1.90 -5.88
N GLU A 51 -9.27 1.18 -6.41
CA GLU A 51 -8.95 -0.17 -5.93
C GLU A 51 -8.30 -0.16 -4.55
N ILE A 52 -7.50 0.85 -4.22
CA ILE A 52 -6.99 1.08 -2.87
C ILE A 52 -8.17 1.30 -1.91
N ALA A 53 -9.14 2.15 -2.25
CA ALA A 53 -10.33 2.34 -1.44
C ALA A 53 -11.12 1.02 -1.27
N GLY A 54 -11.20 0.20 -2.33
CA GLY A 54 -11.77 -1.14 -2.27
C GLY A 54 -11.02 -2.07 -1.31
N ALA A 55 -9.68 -2.05 -1.32
CA ALA A 55 -8.83 -2.88 -0.46
C ALA A 55 -9.02 -2.57 1.04
N PHE A 56 -9.26 -1.29 1.38
CA PHE A 56 -9.58 -0.86 2.75
C PHE A 56 -11.09 -0.86 3.05
N GLY A 57 -11.93 -1.24 2.06
CA GLY A 57 -13.36 -1.41 2.23
C GLY A 57 -13.72 -2.70 2.99
N PRO A 58 -14.99 -2.85 3.41
CA PRO A 58 -15.42 -3.95 4.28
C PRO A 58 -15.32 -5.35 3.64
N VAL A 59 -15.22 -5.44 2.32
CA VAL A 59 -15.12 -6.71 1.61
C VAL A 59 -13.72 -7.33 1.73
N TYR A 60 -12.68 -6.50 1.58
CA TYR A 60 -11.29 -6.96 1.57
C TYR A 60 -10.57 -6.68 2.90
N ASP A 61 -10.97 -5.62 3.60
CA ASP A 61 -10.59 -5.25 4.96
C ASP A 61 -9.08 -5.44 5.23
N ALA A 62 -8.25 -4.66 4.52
CA ALA A 62 -6.81 -4.65 4.72
C ALA A 62 -6.42 -4.35 6.19
N GLU A 63 -7.25 -3.60 6.93
CA GLU A 63 -7.00 -3.22 8.32
C GLU A 63 -6.93 -4.42 9.27
N ARG A 64 -7.70 -5.49 9.00
CA ARG A 64 -7.62 -6.73 9.80
C ARG A 64 -6.22 -7.37 9.77
N PHE A 65 -5.44 -7.10 8.72
CA PHE A 65 -4.07 -7.58 8.55
C PHE A 65 -3.02 -6.58 9.07
N GLY A 66 -3.45 -5.51 9.74
CA GLY A 66 -2.57 -4.53 10.37
C GLY A 66 -2.09 -3.41 9.45
N ALA A 67 -2.57 -3.33 8.22
CA ALA A 67 -2.31 -2.20 7.32
C ALA A 67 -3.34 -1.10 7.54
N ARG A 68 -2.92 0.15 7.75
CA ARG A 68 -3.84 1.28 8.02
C ARG A 68 -3.43 2.52 7.26
N LEU A 69 -4.38 3.24 6.68
CA LEU A 69 -4.10 4.53 6.05
C LEU A 69 -3.97 5.65 7.10
N VAL A 70 -2.92 6.45 6.98
CA VAL A 70 -2.66 7.64 7.82
C VAL A 70 -2.56 8.90 6.97
N ALA A 71 -2.99 10.02 7.54
CA ALA A 71 -3.04 11.29 6.82
C ALA A 71 -1.67 11.97 6.65
N SER A 72 -0.75 11.76 7.60
CA SER A 72 0.55 12.43 7.62
C SER A 72 1.68 11.45 7.32
N PRO A 73 2.63 11.76 6.43
CA PRO A 73 3.82 10.95 6.20
C PRO A 73 4.68 10.82 7.46
N ARG A 74 4.56 11.75 8.42
CA ARG A 74 5.26 11.69 9.72
C ARG A 74 4.76 10.58 10.65
N HIS A 75 3.57 10.05 10.38
CA HIS A 75 2.98 8.93 11.13
C HIS A 75 3.02 7.63 10.33
N ALA A 76 3.66 7.62 9.17
CA ALA A 76 3.69 6.48 8.27
C ALA A 76 4.97 5.68 8.43
N ASP A 77 4.84 4.36 8.31
CA ASP A 77 5.92 3.38 8.19
C ASP A 77 6.11 2.96 6.72
N ALA A 78 5.13 3.25 5.85
CA ALA A 78 5.23 3.02 4.42
C ALA A 78 4.53 4.09 3.59
N LEU A 79 5.01 4.27 2.37
CA LEU A 79 4.40 5.10 1.35
C LEU A 79 3.88 4.21 0.24
N LEU A 80 2.59 4.33 -0.07
CA LEU A 80 1.97 3.67 -1.20
C LEU A 80 1.81 4.69 -2.32
N VAL A 81 2.65 4.60 -3.34
CA VAL A 81 2.77 5.58 -4.41
C VAL A 81 2.06 5.08 -5.66
N THR A 82 1.21 5.90 -6.26
CA THR A 82 0.45 5.58 -7.47
C THR A 82 0.73 6.58 -8.59
N GLY A 83 0.46 6.12 -9.82
CA GLY A 83 0.59 6.94 -11.02
C GLY A 83 2.02 7.08 -11.52
N VAL A 84 2.15 7.69 -12.69
CA VAL A 84 3.44 8.17 -13.17
C VAL A 84 3.91 9.31 -12.30
N VAL A 85 5.21 9.50 -12.12
CA VAL A 85 5.70 10.69 -11.43
C VAL A 85 5.72 11.83 -12.43
N THR A 86 4.81 12.79 -12.27
CA THR A 86 4.82 14.02 -13.08
C THR A 86 5.97 14.93 -12.69
N HIS A 87 6.42 15.82 -13.59
CA HIS A 87 7.46 16.81 -13.28
C HIS A 87 7.15 17.62 -12.02
N ASN A 88 5.88 17.99 -11.84
CA ASN A 88 5.44 18.77 -10.68
C ASN A 88 5.42 17.95 -9.38
N MET A 89 5.27 16.63 -9.46
CA MET A 89 5.23 15.75 -8.30
C MET A 89 6.60 15.16 -7.91
N ALA A 90 7.61 15.23 -8.76
CA ALA A 90 8.95 14.71 -8.46
C ALA A 90 9.56 15.33 -7.18
N GLY A 91 9.42 16.65 -7.00
CA GLY A 91 9.85 17.35 -5.79
C GLY A 91 9.02 16.96 -4.56
N PRO A 92 7.69 17.14 -4.57
CA PRO A 92 6.80 16.75 -3.47
C PRO A 92 6.93 15.29 -3.03
N LEU A 93 7.14 14.35 -3.95
CA LEU A 93 7.36 12.93 -3.63
C LEU A 93 8.63 12.74 -2.81
N ARG A 94 9.75 13.35 -3.21
CA ARG A 94 11.02 13.31 -2.46
C ARG A 94 10.88 13.92 -1.07
N THR A 95 10.25 15.09 -0.97
CA THR A 95 9.98 15.74 0.32
C THR A 95 9.11 14.88 1.24
N THR A 96 8.13 14.17 0.67
CA THR A 96 7.26 13.26 1.43
C THR A 96 8.05 12.10 2.01
N ILE A 97 8.94 11.50 1.21
CA ILE A 97 9.85 10.42 1.64
C ILE A 97 10.80 10.89 2.74
N GLU A 98 11.37 12.08 2.61
CA GLU A 98 12.24 12.68 3.61
C GLU A 98 11.50 12.95 4.93
N ALA A 99 10.23 13.35 4.86
CA ALA A 99 9.38 13.58 6.03
C ALA A 99 8.92 12.29 6.72
N THR A 100 9.04 11.14 6.06
CA THR A 100 8.67 9.83 6.63
C THR A 100 9.81 9.27 7.51
N PRO A 101 9.54 8.94 8.79
CA PRO A 101 10.53 8.37 9.70
C PRO A 101 11.18 7.10 9.14
N ARG A 102 12.41 6.81 9.56
CA ARG A 102 13.05 5.50 9.30
C ARG A 102 12.88 4.60 10.52
N PRO A 103 12.69 3.29 10.35
CA PRO A 103 12.65 2.54 9.08
C PRO A 103 11.32 2.69 8.33
N ARG A 104 11.37 2.80 6.99
CA ARG A 104 10.18 2.93 6.13
C ARG A 104 10.23 2.03 4.89
N ARG A 105 9.10 1.89 4.22
CA ARG A 105 8.97 1.26 2.89
C ARG A 105 8.36 2.18 1.85
N VAL A 106 8.77 2.04 0.60
CA VAL A 106 8.15 2.65 -0.58
C VAL A 106 7.57 1.54 -1.45
N ILE A 107 6.26 1.63 -1.70
CA ILE A 107 5.49 0.64 -2.45
C ILE A 107 4.98 1.34 -3.71
N ALA A 108 5.40 0.89 -4.89
CA ALA A 108 4.87 1.36 -6.17
C ALA A 108 3.64 0.53 -6.55
N CYS A 109 2.51 1.20 -6.79
CA CYS A 109 1.23 0.55 -7.05
C CYS A 109 0.70 0.92 -8.43
N GLY A 110 0.59 -0.11 -9.28
CA GLY A 110 0.12 -0.06 -10.65
C GLY A 110 1.23 0.15 -11.68
N ASP A 111 0.96 -0.23 -12.92
CA ASP A 111 1.95 -0.27 -14.00
C ASP A 111 2.54 1.12 -14.27
N CYS A 112 1.72 2.18 -14.27
CA CYS A 112 2.19 3.56 -14.39
C CYS A 112 3.28 3.93 -13.34
N ALA A 113 3.19 3.39 -12.13
CA ALA A 113 4.17 3.64 -11.08
C ALA A 113 5.45 2.81 -11.24
N ILE A 114 5.36 1.65 -11.91
CA ILE A 114 6.47 0.70 -12.09
C ILE A 114 7.26 1.01 -13.37
N ASP A 115 6.59 1.21 -14.50
CA ASP A 115 7.21 1.29 -15.83
C ASP A 115 6.68 2.42 -16.71
N ARG A 116 6.00 3.41 -16.12
CA ARG A 116 5.30 4.53 -16.79
C ARG A 116 4.04 4.13 -17.56
N GLY A 117 3.75 2.83 -17.69
CA GLY A 117 2.54 2.30 -18.32
C GLY A 117 2.25 2.94 -19.68
N VAL A 118 0.98 3.31 -19.88
CA VAL A 118 0.51 3.93 -21.14
C VAL A 118 1.12 5.30 -21.43
N PHE A 119 1.72 5.94 -20.42
CA PHE A 119 2.26 7.29 -20.55
C PHE A 119 3.72 7.31 -21.01
N GLY A 120 4.45 6.19 -20.99
CA GLY A 120 5.78 6.04 -21.58
C GLY A 120 6.66 7.29 -21.47
N ASP A 121 7.00 7.89 -22.62
CA ASP A 121 7.82 9.10 -22.73
C ASP A 121 6.99 10.40 -22.91
N ALA A 122 5.79 10.46 -22.36
CA ALA A 122 4.94 11.64 -22.44
C ALA A 122 5.61 12.86 -21.77
N TYR A 123 5.47 14.03 -22.40
CA TYR A 123 6.18 15.27 -22.04
C TYR A 123 5.99 15.75 -20.58
N GLY A 124 4.92 15.31 -19.91
CA GLY A 124 4.62 15.69 -18.53
C GLY A 124 5.19 14.74 -17.47
N VAL A 125 5.79 13.63 -17.90
CA VAL A 125 6.27 12.54 -17.05
C VAL A 125 7.74 12.74 -16.75
N ALA A 126 8.08 12.82 -15.45
CA ALA A 126 9.45 12.79 -14.99
C ALA A 126 10.02 11.36 -14.95
N GLY A 127 9.16 10.36 -14.73
CA GLY A 127 9.54 8.96 -14.75
C GLY A 127 8.56 8.05 -14.02
N ALA A 128 8.94 6.77 -13.91
CA ALA A 128 8.35 5.83 -12.98
C ALA A 128 8.80 6.14 -11.54
N VAL A 129 8.13 5.57 -10.54
CA VAL A 129 8.48 5.83 -9.12
C VAL A 129 9.93 5.41 -8.84
N GLY A 130 10.34 4.22 -9.31
CA GLY A 130 11.69 3.67 -9.14
C GLY A 130 12.82 4.51 -9.75
N GLU A 131 12.50 5.33 -10.76
CA GLU A 131 13.47 6.23 -11.39
C GLU A 131 13.66 7.54 -10.61
N VAL A 132 12.68 7.91 -9.77
CA VAL A 132 12.71 9.14 -8.98
C VAL A 132 13.18 8.87 -7.55
N VAL A 133 12.78 7.72 -6.98
CA VAL A 133 13.01 7.32 -5.58
C VAL A 133 13.18 5.79 -5.49
N PRO A 134 13.97 5.25 -4.53
CA PRO A 134 14.08 3.80 -4.36
C PRO A 134 12.74 3.17 -3.97
N VAL A 135 12.36 2.11 -4.68
CA VAL A 135 11.15 1.31 -4.42
C VAL A 135 11.55 0.02 -3.73
N ASP A 136 10.81 -0.36 -2.70
CA ASP A 136 11.00 -1.63 -1.98
C ASP A 136 10.05 -2.72 -2.49
N VAL A 137 8.80 -2.38 -2.84
CA VAL A 137 7.76 -3.33 -3.25
C VAL A 137 7.01 -2.80 -4.46
N GLU A 138 6.72 -3.67 -5.43
CA GLU A 138 5.96 -3.34 -6.63
C GLU A 138 4.65 -4.15 -6.65
N ILE A 139 3.54 -3.50 -7.02
CA ILE A 139 2.23 -4.12 -7.19
C ILE A 139 1.79 -3.92 -8.65
N PRO A 140 2.03 -4.90 -9.55
CA PRO A 140 1.67 -4.77 -10.96
C PRO A 140 0.15 -4.81 -11.18
N GLY A 141 -0.33 -4.05 -12.17
CA GLY A 141 -1.71 -4.00 -12.62
C GLY A 141 -2.16 -2.61 -13.12
N CYS A 142 -3.25 -2.56 -13.90
CA CYS A 142 -3.80 -1.32 -14.44
C CYS A 142 -5.36 -1.27 -14.37
N PRO A 143 -5.95 -1.04 -13.19
CA PRO A 143 -5.32 -1.01 -11.87
C PRO A 143 -5.12 -2.44 -11.29
N PRO A 144 -4.21 -2.62 -10.31
CA PRO A 144 -4.14 -3.86 -9.55
C PRO A 144 -5.44 -4.06 -8.75
N THR A 145 -5.95 -5.28 -8.74
CA THR A 145 -7.20 -5.59 -8.01
C THR A 145 -7.02 -5.40 -6.49
N PRO A 146 -8.11 -5.16 -5.72
CA PRO A 146 -8.02 -4.98 -4.28
C PRO A 146 -7.40 -6.20 -3.58
N ALA A 147 -7.66 -7.41 -4.07
CA ALA A 147 -7.06 -8.63 -3.56
C ALA A 147 -5.54 -8.66 -3.75
N GLN A 148 -5.03 -8.19 -4.90
CA GLN A 148 -3.59 -8.08 -5.14
C GLN A 148 -2.95 -7.03 -4.23
N ILE A 149 -3.61 -5.88 -4.04
CA ILE A 149 -3.16 -4.84 -3.11
C ILE A 149 -3.08 -5.41 -1.69
N VAL A 150 -4.13 -6.08 -1.20
CA VAL A 150 -4.13 -6.72 0.12
C VAL A 150 -3.02 -7.75 0.24
N ALA A 151 -2.83 -8.62 -0.75
CA ALA A 151 -1.77 -9.62 -0.73
C ALA A 151 -0.37 -8.99 -0.61
N ALA A 152 -0.11 -7.91 -1.35
CA ALA A 152 1.15 -7.17 -1.25
C ALA A 152 1.32 -6.53 0.13
N LEU A 153 0.29 -5.88 0.68
CA LEU A 153 0.34 -5.29 2.02
C LEU A 153 0.57 -6.35 3.10
N ARG A 154 -0.06 -7.53 2.96
CA ARG A 154 0.12 -8.69 3.84
C ARG A 154 1.54 -9.24 3.79
N SER A 155 2.18 -9.21 2.63
CA SER A 155 3.59 -9.61 2.50
C SER A 155 4.52 -8.70 3.32
N VAL A 156 4.18 -7.40 3.43
CA VAL A 156 4.93 -6.43 4.25
C VAL A 156 4.59 -6.57 5.73
N THR A 157 3.31 -6.77 6.09
CA THR A 157 2.91 -6.93 7.50
C THR A 157 3.29 -8.30 8.07
N GLY A 158 3.49 -9.31 7.23
CA GLY A 158 3.75 -10.69 7.63
C GLY A 158 2.54 -11.40 8.25
N LYS A 159 1.31 -10.98 7.88
CA LYS A 159 0.03 -11.55 8.36
C LYS A 159 -0.81 -12.02 7.20
#